data_AF-A0A5J4TMP6-F1
#
_entry.id   AF-A0A5J4TMP6-F1
#
_cell.length_a   1.000
_cell.length_b   1.000
_cell.length_c   1.000
_cell.angle_alpha   90.00
_cell.angle_beta   90.00
_cell.angle_gamma   90.00
#
_symmetry.space_group_name_H-M   'P 1'
#
loop_
_entity.id
_entity.type
_entity.pdbx_description
1 polymer ?
#
loop_
_entity_poly.entity_id
_entity_poly.type
_entity_poly.pdbx_seq_one_letter_code
_entity_poly.pdbx_strand_id
1 'polypeptide(L)'
;TFNIALLFAIAALSAMVPLQRNEVQSFPQYSVVTVDSEKVLKRPGSTINITLEANGIFGSQNAPSLKLWNTATESLPWKNSLSETSVGAFQYVADGFYDFQAAVLFTYNAKKTIVPSYWWLYECYPRKLDPATQIFSGDYVSDWQNIVFLPGVVDEACYGKTPAQNPRECRIGCTGTISGTVADNTYGRNLWQSYGGTIGRDAIKARIANFGPLLDGSRKALFYGWSENDDAQGTTTFLTLKRESGTLVEGTVTLNKNVEGDAVRQYYVAYQSIDCTTDVKATTPADECPCPDETAAAYKTDPRAKKGGICYVEPTPDPPKVVVTASGSTRAAWTVIATVLLLPLLSMW
;
A
#
# COMPACT_ATOMS: atom_id res chain seq x y z
N THR A 1 44.09 43.93 -26.34
CA THR A 1 44.09 42.56 -25.80
C THR A 1 43.38 42.58 -24.45
N PHE A 2 42.07 42.37 -24.47
CA PHE A 2 41.22 42.32 -23.27
C PHE A 2 40.32 41.09 -23.38
N ASN A 3 40.29 40.32 -22.30
CA ASN A 3 39.90 38.92 -22.24
C ASN A 3 38.41 38.66 -22.56
N ILE A 4 38.18 38.00 -23.70
CA ILE A 4 36.96 37.21 -23.97
C ILE A 4 37.17 35.84 -23.32
N ALA A 5 37.05 35.76 -21.99
CA ALA A 5 37.17 34.49 -21.27
C ALA A 5 36.29 34.41 -20.00
N LEU A 6 35.36 35.34 -19.83
CA LEU A 6 34.50 35.40 -18.64
C LEU A 6 33.02 35.59 -19.00
N LEU A 7 32.56 34.85 -20.01
CA LEU A 7 31.15 34.81 -20.42
C LEU A 7 30.60 33.38 -20.59
N PHE A 8 31.38 32.35 -20.23
CA PHE A 8 31.00 30.93 -20.35
C PHE A 8 30.95 30.17 -19.02
N ALA A 9 31.02 30.85 -17.86
CA ALA A 9 31.09 30.19 -16.55
C ALA A 9 29.89 30.48 -15.61
N ILE A 10 28.75 30.88 -16.15
CA ILE A 10 27.47 30.94 -15.39
C ILE A 10 26.36 30.32 -16.25
N ALA A 11 26.53 29.04 -16.59
CA ALA A 11 25.49 28.19 -17.17
C ALA A 11 25.38 26.85 -16.42
N ALA A 12 25.90 26.78 -15.19
CA ALA A 12 25.81 25.62 -14.32
C ALA A 12 25.15 26.05 -13.01
N LEU A 13 24.18 25.26 -12.55
CA LEU A 13 23.34 25.43 -11.35
C LEU A 13 22.09 26.28 -11.54
N SER A 14 21.38 26.06 -12.64
CA SER A 14 19.92 25.97 -12.60
C SER A 14 19.49 24.54 -12.92
N ALA A 15 20.07 23.57 -12.20
CA ALA A 15 19.36 22.33 -11.94
C ALA A 15 18.25 22.68 -10.94
N MET A 16 17.20 23.35 -11.44
CA MET A 16 15.87 23.10 -10.91
C MET A 16 15.69 21.59 -11.08
N VAL A 17 15.95 20.84 -10.02
CA VAL A 17 15.29 19.55 -9.84
C VAL A 17 13.86 19.96 -9.50
N PRO A 18 12.88 19.92 -10.43
CA PRO A 18 11.52 19.87 -9.96
C PRO A 18 11.47 18.60 -9.10
N LEU A 19 11.23 18.77 -7.79
CA LEU A 19 10.80 17.69 -6.91
C LEU A 19 9.73 16.92 -7.69
N GLN A 20 10.10 15.75 -8.22
CA GLN A 20 9.23 15.01 -9.10
C GLN A 20 8.08 14.51 -8.24
N ARG A 21 6.89 15.10 -8.40
CA ARG A 21 5.62 14.61 -7.82
C ARG A 21 5.35 13.11 -8.08
N ASN A 22 6.15 12.47 -8.91
CA ASN A 22 6.04 11.07 -9.29
C ASN A 22 6.84 10.11 -8.40
N GLU A 23 7.70 10.60 -7.49
CA GLU A 23 8.51 9.75 -6.61
C GLU A 23 7.75 9.23 -5.38
N VAL A 24 6.54 9.74 -5.11
CA VAL A 24 5.72 9.29 -3.99
C VAL A 24 4.33 8.93 -4.49
N GLN A 25 3.79 7.80 -4.02
CA GLN A 25 2.41 7.41 -4.22
C GLN A 25 1.68 7.40 -2.88
N SER A 26 0.61 8.19 -2.80
CA SER A 26 -0.24 8.25 -1.62
C SER A 26 -1.36 7.22 -1.70
N PHE A 27 -1.58 6.49 -0.62
CA PHE A 27 -2.65 5.51 -0.43
C PHE A 27 -3.59 5.97 0.70
N PRO A 28 -4.83 6.36 0.39
CA PRO A 28 -5.80 6.79 1.39
C PRO A 28 -6.15 5.69 2.41
N GLN A 29 -6.16 6.04 3.70
CA GLN A 29 -6.57 5.14 4.78
C GLN A 29 -8.08 5.25 5.05
N TYR A 30 -8.88 4.41 4.37
CA TYR A 30 -10.31 4.30 4.65
C TYR A 30 -10.58 3.48 5.93
N SER A 31 -11.75 3.67 6.51
CA SER A 31 -12.28 2.81 7.57
C SER A 31 -13.75 2.48 7.30
N VAL A 32 -14.23 1.34 7.79
CA VAL A 32 -15.66 1.02 7.76
C VAL A 32 -16.24 1.30 9.14
N VAL A 33 -17.29 2.11 9.19
CA VAL A 33 -18.04 2.43 10.41
C VAL A 33 -19.51 2.08 10.22
N THR A 34 -20.22 1.83 11.32
CA THR A 34 -21.67 1.63 11.29
C THR A 34 -22.35 2.91 11.75
N VAL A 35 -23.24 3.46 10.93
CA VAL A 35 -24.08 4.63 11.23
C VAL A 35 -25.52 4.22 10.97
N ASP A 36 -26.39 4.34 11.97
CA ASP A 36 -27.82 3.98 11.87
C ASP A 36 -28.08 2.57 11.31
N SER A 37 -27.29 1.58 11.77
CA SER A 37 -27.29 0.18 11.29
C SER A 37 -26.80 -0.03 9.85
N GLU A 38 -26.34 1.02 9.16
CA GLU A 38 -25.75 0.91 7.82
C GLU A 38 -24.22 0.98 7.88
N LYS A 39 -23.54 0.16 7.06
CA LYS A 39 -22.08 0.25 6.88
C LYS A 39 -21.75 1.43 5.96
N VAL A 40 -20.91 2.34 6.45
CA VAL A 40 -20.41 3.50 5.74
C VAL A 40 -18.88 3.38 5.60
N LEU A 41 -18.37 3.57 4.39
CA LEU A 41 -16.94 3.66 4.12
C LEU A 41 -16.51 5.09 4.46
N LYS A 42 -16.01 5.33 5.67
CA LYS A 42 -15.61 6.67 6.09
C LYS A 42 -14.44 7.16 5.24
N ARG A 43 -14.56 8.40 4.74
CA ARG A 43 -13.50 9.10 4.00
C ARG A 43 -12.14 9.02 4.70
N PRO A 44 -11.03 9.06 3.94
CA PRO A 44 -9.70 8.95 4.51
C PRO A 44 -9.42 10.12 5.45
N GLY A 45 -9.08 9.82 6.70
CA GLY A 45 -8.55 10.81 7.64
C GLY A 45 -7.05 11.04 7.50
N SER A 46 -6.38 10.12 6.81
CA SER A 46 -4.93 10.05 6.64
C SER A 46 -4.59 9.33 5.34
N THR A 47 -3.33 9.42 4.93
CA THR A 47 -2.76 8.72 3.77
C THR A 47 -1.44 8.09 4.16
N ILE A 48 -1.16 6.88 3.68
CA ILE A 48 0.20 6.33 3.68
C ILE A 48 0.90 6.83 2.43
N ASN A 49 2.09 7.38 2.57
CA ASN A 49 2.91 7.80 1.44
C ASN A 49 4.01 6.77 1.23
N ILE A 50 4.07 6.19 0.03
CA ILE A 50 5.12 5.25 -0.32
C ILE A 50 6.04 5.90 -1.33
N THR A 51 7.32 6.00 -0.98
CA THR A 51 8.36 6.46 -1.91
C THR A 51 8.64 5.35 -2.92
N LEU A 52 8.64 5.69 -4.21
CA LEU A 52 8.96 4.76 -5.29
C LEU A 52 10.45 4.49 -5.32
N GLU A 53 10.82 3.23 -5.27
CA GLU A 53 12.20 2.81 -5.41
C GLU A 53 12.52 2.52 -6.88
N ALA A 54 13.77 2.79 -7.29
CA ALA A 54 14.25 2.40 -8.61
C ALA A 54 14.19 0.87 -8.81
N ASN A 55 14.32 0.11 -7.72
CA ASN A 55 14.19 -1.34 -7.66
C ASN A 55 13.04 -1.69 -6.72
N GLY A 56 11.82 -1.63 -7.23
CA GLY A 56 10.63 -2.02 -6.47
C GLY A 56 10.54 -3.53 -6.24
N ILE A 57 9.54 -3.96 -5.46
CA ILE A 57 9.38 -5.36 -5.05
C ILE A 57 9.15 -6.34 -6.21
N PHE A 58 8.69 -5.85 -7.37
CA PHE A 58 8.44 -6.65 -8.56
C PHE A 58 9.55 -6.55 -9.61
N GLY A 59 10.55 -5.68 -9.40
CA GLY A 59 11.69 -5.53 -10.28
C GLY A 59 12.15 -4.09 -10.42
N SER A 60 13.02 -3.85 -11.40
CA SER A 60 13.57 -2.51 -11.65
C SER A 60 12.76 -1.76 -12.69
N GLN A 61 12.46 -0.48 -12.44
CA GLN A 61 11.84 0.39 -13.44
C GLN A 61 12.76 0.63 -14.66
N ASN A 62 14.06 0.37 -14.53
CA ASN A 62 15.04 0.52 -15.61
C ASN A 62 15.32 -0.80 -16.33
N ALA A 63 14.64 -1.89 -15.97
CA ALA A 63 14.83 -3.18 -16.64
C ALA A 63 14.44 -3.08 -18.13
N PRO A 64 15.16 -3.77 -19.03
CA PRO A 64 14.82 -3.79 -20.45
C PRO A 64 13.43 -4.40 -20.71
N SER A 65 13.01 -5.32 -19.83
CA SER A 65 11.68 -5.90 -19.79
C SER A 65 11.29 -6.22 -18.35
N LEU A 66 9.99 -6.27 -18.08
CA LEU A 66 9.43 -6.72 -16.81
C LEU A 66 8.08 -7.36 -17.08
N LYS A 67 7.84 -8.54 -16.51
CA LYS A 67 6.53 -9.22 -16.52
C LYS A 67 6.22 -9.63 -15.10
N LEU A 68 5.08 -9.18 -14.58
CA LEU A 68 4.63 -9.58 -13.24
C LEU A 68 4.32 -11.07 -13.15
N TRP A 69 3.89 -11.68 -14.27
CA TRP A 69 3.67 -13.11 -14.40
C TRP A 69 3.95 -13.60 -15.82
N ASN A 70 4.36 -14.87 -15.90
CA ASN A 70 4.55 -15.60 -17.16
C ASN A 70 3.38 -16.56 -17.46
N THR A 71 2.32 -16.52 -16.66
CA THR A 71 1.11 -17.31 -16.88
C THR A 71 0.43 -16.85 -18.16
N ALA A 72 0.24 -17.77 -19.10
CA ALA A 72 -0.55 -17.50 -20.30
C ALA A 72 -1.95 -17.03 -19.90
N THR A 73 -2.52 -16.06 -20.62
CA THR A 73 -3.87 -15.55 -20.34
C THR A 73 -4.93 -16.65 -20.30
N GLU A 74 -4.77 -17.69 -21.12
CA GLU A 74 -5.64 -18.88 -21.12
C GLU A 74 -5.58 -19.72 -19.84
N SER A 75 -4.60 -19.47 -18.98
CA SER A 75 -4.44 -20.15 -17.69
C SER A 75 -4.79 -19.24 -16.51
N LEU A 76 -5.22 -17.99 -16.76
CA LEU A 76 -5.65 -17.10 -15.69
C LEU A 76 -7.03 -17.54 -15.15
N PRO A 77 -7.20 -17.63 -13.81
CA PRO A 77 -8.43 -18.11 -13.19
C PRO A 77 -9.69 -17.33 -13.61
N TRP A 78 -9.53 -16.03 -13.81
CA TRP A 78 -10.60 -15.09 -14.12
C TRP A 78 -10.72 -14.80 -15.63
N LYS A 79 -10.04 -15.57 -16.50
CA LYS A 79 -10.06 -15.31 -17.95
C LYS A 79 -11.48 -15.27 -18.51
N ASN A 80 -12.32 -16.18 -18.03
CA ASN A 80 -13.73 -16.25 -18.37
C ASN A 80 -14.45 -15.28 -17.44
N SER A 81 -15.00 -14.19 -17.98
CA SER A 81 -15.93 -13.38 -17.20
C SER A 81 -17.24 -14.14 -17.01
N LEU A 82 -18.05 -13.59 -16.11
CA LEU A 82 -19.43 -14.01 -15.96
C LEU A 82 -20.23 -13.80 -17.25
N SER A 83 -21.21 -14.68 -17.48
CA SER A 83 -22.39 -14.34 -18.28
C SER A 83 -23.21 -13.35 -17.45
N GLU A 84 -23.07 -12.06 -17.75
CA GLU A 84 -23.61 -11.01 -16.89
C GLU A 84 -25.08 -10.77 -17.16
N THR A 85 -25.88 -10.86 -16.10
CA THR A 85 -27.33 -10.67 -16.16
C THR A 85 -27.76 -9.31 -15.63
N SER A 86 -26.87 -8.57 -14.96
CA SER A 86 -27.14 -7.24 -14.39
C SER A 86 -26.22 -6.17 -14.99
N VAL A 87 -26.70 -4.92 -15.00
CA VAL A 87 -25.95 -3.79 -15.58
C VAL A 87 -24.69 -3.52 -14.78
N GLY A 88 -24.76 -3.64 -13.44
CA GLY A 88 -23.59 -3.47 -12.59
C GLY A 88 -22.51 -4.52 -12.76
N ALA A 89 -22.88 -5.79 -12.91
CA ALA A 89 -21.91 -6.86 -13.16
C ALA A 89 -21.18 -6.60 -14.48
N PHE A 90 -21.94 -6.21 -15.52
CA PHE A 90 -21.36 -5.80 -16.79
C PHE A 90 -20.44 -4.60 -16.67
N GLN A 91 -20.82 -3.57 -15.93
CA GLN A 91 -19.96 -2.42 -15.70
C GLN A 91 -18.65 -2.82 -15.02
N TYR A 92 -18.70 -3.66 -13.98
CA TYR A 92 -17.54 -4.10 -13.20
C TYR A 92 -16.47 -4.79 -14.06
N VAL A 93 -16.92 -5.60 -15.03
CA VAL A 93 -16.05 -6.29 -15.98
C VAL A 93 -15.65 -5.39 -17.14
N ALA A 94 -16.60 -4.67 -17.74
CA ALA A 94 -16.34 -3.81 -18.89
C ALA A 94 -15.39 -2.66 -18.56
N ASP A 95 -15.43 -2.11 -17.34
CA ASP A 95 -14.53 -1.04 -16.90
C ASP A 95 -13.14 -1.56 -16.47
N GLY A 96 -12.92 -2.88 -16.51
CA GLY A 96 -11.65 -3.53 -16.19
C GLY A 96 -11.35 -3.65 -14.70
N PHE A 97 -12.26 -3.21 -13.82
CA PHE A 97 -12.05 -3.21 -12.38
C PHE A 97 -12.09 -4.64 -11.80
N TYR A 98 -12.90 -5.53 -12.38
CA TYR A 98 -12.86 -6.97 -12.11
C TYR A 98 -11.47 -7.58 -12.36
N ASP A 99 -10.91 -7.33 -13.56
CA ASP A 99 -9.60 -7.86 -13.94
C ASP A 99 -8.48 -7.25 -13.09
N PHE A 100 -8.61 -5.98 -12.72
CA PHE A 100 -7.68 -5.30 -11.80
C PHE A 100 -7.68 -5.96 -10.42
N GLN A 101 -8.84 -6.17 -9.79
CA GLN A 101 -8.89 -6.81 -8.47
C GLN A 101 -8.35 -8.25 -8.52
N ALA A 102 -8.72 -9.02 -9.54
CA ALA A 102 -8.23 -10.38 -9.71
C ALA A 102 -6.69 -10.42 -9.88
N ALA A 103 -6.15 -9.54 -10.73
CA ALA A 103 -4.73 -9.48 -11.00
C ALA A 103 -3.91 -9.02 -9.80
N VAL A 104 -4.39 -8.03 -9.03
CA VAL A 104 -3.73 -7.58 -7.80
C VAL A 104 -3.64 -8.75 -6.80
N LEU A 105 -4.76 -9.44 -6.56
CA LEU A 105 -4.78 -10.59 -5.63
C LEU A 105 -3.89 -11.74 -6.09
N PHE A 106 -3.84 -11.98 -7.40
CA PHE A 106 -2.94 -12.95 -8.01
C PHE A 106 -1.47 -12.56 -7.82
N THR A 107 -1.15 -11.28 -7.99
CA THR A 107 0.22 -10.74 -7.87
C THR A 107 0.73 -10.85 -6.44
N TYR A 108 -0.06 -10.36 -5.48
CA TYR A 108 0.27 -10.38 -4.05
C TYR A 108 0.01 -11.74 -3.38
N ASN A 109 -0.23 -12.78 -4.17
CA ASN A 109 -0.25 -14.18 -3.72
C ASN A 109 -1.30 -14.52 -2.65
N ALA A 110 -2.40 -13.76 -2.54
CA ALA A 110 -3.45 -14.05 -1.56
C ALA A 110 -4.10 -15.43 -1.79
N LYS A 111 -4.26 -15.82 -3.06
CA LYS A 111 -4.55 -17.19 -3.58
C LYS A 111 -4.55 -17.12 -5.10
N LYS A 112 -3.86 -18.04 -5.78
CA LYS A 112 -3.65 -18.01 -7.25
C LYS A 112 -4.91 -18.33 -8.09
N THR A 113 -6.04 -18.61 -7.47
CA THR A 113 -7.26 -19.08 -8.14
C THR A 113 -8.48 -18.18 -7.90
N ILE A 114 -8.29 -16.99 -7.31
CA ILE A 114 -9.41 -16.13 -6.93
C ILE A 114 -10.08 -15.59 -8.19
N VAL A 115 -11.41 -15.70 -8.21
CA VAL A 115 -12.30 -15.06 -9.19
C VAL A 115 -13.17 -14.06 -8.42
N PRO A 116 -13.07 -12.74 -8.62
CA PRO A 116 -13.83 -11.78 -7.83
C PRO A 116 -15.35 -11.89 -8.01
N SER A 117 -16.11 -11.88 -6.92
CA SER A 117 -17.58 -11.90 -6.99
C SER A 117 -18.17 -10.49 -7.07
N TYR A 118 -18.89 -10.20 -8.16
CA TYR A 118 -19.71 -8.99 -8.25
C TYR A 118 -20.80 -8.93 -7.18
N TRP A 119 -21.47 -10.05 -6.90
CA TRP A 119 -22.58 -10.05 -5.96
C TRP A 119 -22.14 -9.83 -4.52
N TRP A 120 -20.94 -10.28 -4.15
CA TRP A 120 -20.38 -9.93 -2.86
C TRP A 120 -20.12 -8.41 -2.77
N LEU A 121 -19.49 -7.84 -3.80
CA LEU A 121 -19.26 -6.40 -3.89
C LEU A 121 -20.61 -5.65 -3.79
N TYR A 122 -21.61 -6.09 -4.52
CA TYR A 122 -22.89 -5.42 -4.52
C TYR A 122 -23.65 -5.56 -3.19
N GLU A 123 -23.67 -6.73 -2.57
CA GLU A 123 -24.55 -7.00 -1.41
C GLU A 123 -23.90 -6.66 -0.06
N CYS A 124 -22.57 -6.76 0.04
CA CYS A 124 -21.85 -6.66 1.30
C CYS A 124 -21.00 -5.38 1.46
N TYR A 125 -20.70 -4.68 0.37
CA TYR A 125 -19.89 -3.48 0.41
C TYR A 125 -20.64 -2.30 1.03
N PRO A 126 -19.96 -1.39 1.76
CA PRO A 126 -20.59 -0.16 2.24
C PRO A 126 -21.32 0.59 1.12
N ARG A 127 -22.55 1.03 1.38
CA ARG A 127 -23.37 1.70 0.36
C ARG A 127 -23.03 3.18 0.20
N LYS A 128 -22.42 3.76 1.22
CA LYS A 128 -22.17 5.19 1.34
C LYS A 128 -20.71 5.45 1.71
N LEU A 129 -20.13 6.51 1.15
CA LEU A 129 -18.83 7.05 1.55
C LEU A 129 -18.97 8.05 2.73
N ASP A 130 -20.08 8.77 2.71
CA ASP A 130 -20.52 9.66 3.77
C ASP A 130 -22.06 9.75 3.66
N PRO A 131 -22.76 10.39 4.62
CA PRO A 131 -24.22 10.47 4.55
C PRO A 131 -24.79 11.08 3.26
N ALA A 132 -24.00 11.86 2.52
CA ALA A 132 -24.42 12.54 1.28
C ALA A 132 -24.01 11.79 0.00
N THR A 133 -23.03 10.89 0.07
CA THR A 133 -22.38 10.29 -1.11
C THR A 133 -22.67 8.78 -1.19
N GLN A 134 -23.48 8.40 -2.18
CA GLN A 134 -23.74 7.00 -2.50
C GLN A 134 -22.60 6.41 -3.33
N ILE A 135 -22.17 5.20 -2.99
CA ILE A 135 -21.17 4.44 -3.76
C ILE A 135 -21.86 3.72 -4.92
N PHE A 136 -23.04 3.19 -4.66
CA PHE A 136 -23.88 2.52 -5.67
C PHE A 136 -25.05 3.41 -6.06
N SER A 137 -25.35 3.43 -7.35
CA SER A 137 -26.59 4.00 -7.87
C SER A 137 -27.36 2.86 -8.50
N GLY A 138 -28.45 2.42 -7.85
CA GLY A 138 -29.16 1.20 -8.24
C GLY A 138 -28.29 -0.05 -8.08
N ASP A 139 -27.98 -0.72 -9.18
CA ASP A 139 -27.11 -1.88 -9.21
C ASP A 139 -25.74 -1.61 -9.80
N TYR A 140 -25.32 -0.37 -10.06
CA TYR A 140 -24.00 -0.05 -10.63
C TYR A 140 -23.17 0.82 -9.68
N VAL A 141 -21.85 0.82 -9.87
CA VAL A 141 -20.90 1.63 -9.09
C VAL A 141 -20.78 3.01 -9.72
N SER A 142 -20.98 4.06 -8.91
CA SER A 142 -20.95 5.44 -9.41
C SER A 142 -19.53 5.90 -9.71
N ASP A 143 -18.56 5.44 -8.90
CA ASP A 143 -17.15 5.78 -9.05
C ASP A 143 -16.26 4.69 -8.43
N TRP A 144 -15.43 4.06 -9.26
CA TRP A 144 -14.55 2.97 -8.87
C TRP A 144 -13.47 3.38 -7.87
N GLN A 145 -13.15 4.68 -7.73
CA GLN A 145 -12.22 5.15 -6.70
C GLN A 145 -12.70 4.85 -5.27
N ASN A 146 -14.02 4.70 -5.10
CA ASN A 146 -14.65 4.39 -3.81
C ASN A 146 -14.77 2.89 -3.53
N ILE A 147 -14.40 2.03 -4.49
CA ILE A 147 -14.31 0.59 -4.28
C ILE A 147 -12.86 0.26 -3.89
N VAL A 148 -12.58 0.25 -2.60
CA VAL A 148 -11.30 -0.17 -2.01
C VAL A 148 -11.32 -1.62 -1.52
N PHE A 149 -10.15 -2.21 -1.36
CA PHE A 149 -9.97 -3.59 -0.89
C PHE A 149 -10.23 -3.82 0.61
N LEU A 150 -10.52 -2.77 1.40
CA LEU A 150 -10.68 -2.88 2.86
C LEU A 150 -11.76 -3.91 3.30
N PRO A 151 -12.97 -3.95 2.72
CA PRO A 151 -13.92 -5.02 3.01
C PRO A 151 -13.47 -6.41 2.51
N GLY A 152 -12.48 -6.43 1.62
CA GLY A 152 -11.88 -7.59 0.98
C GLY A 152 -12.34 -7.77 -0.46
N VAL A 153 -12.06 -8.94 -1.03
CA VAL A 153 -12.65 -9.44 -2.28
C VAL A 153 -12.95 -10.91 -2.05
N VAL A 154 -14.18 -11.33 -2.35
CA VAL A 154 -14.61 -12.71 -2.12
C VAL A 154 -14.60 -13.49 -3.41
N ASP A 155 -14.12 -14.73 -3.30
CA ASP A 155 -14.13 -15.71 -4.38
C ASP A 155 -15.58 -15.99 -4.81
N GLU A 156 -15.86 -15.86 -6.10
CA GLU A 156 -17.15 -16.15 -6.70
C GLU A 156 -17.58 -17.59 -6.49
N ALA A 157 -16.63 -18.52 -6.42
CA ALA A 157 -16.92 -19.90 -6.05
C ALA A 157 -17.56 -19.99 -4.64
N CYS A 158 -17.27 -19.06 -3.72
CA CYS A 158 -17.92 -18.98 -2.41
C CYS A 158 -19.25 -18.23 -2.49
N TYR A 159 -19.25 -17.00 -3.02
CA TYR A 159 -20.43 -16.13 -2.91
C TYR A 159 -21.54 -16.49 -3.92
N GLY A 160 -21.15 -17.01 -5.08
CA GLY A 160 -22.04 -17.39 -6.17
C GLY A 160 -22.21 -16.31 -7.24
N LYS A 161 -22.89 -16.72 -8.32
CA LYS A 161 -23.12 -15.92 -9.55
C LYS A 161 -24.47 -15.24 -9.61
N THR A 162 -25.31 -15.42 -8.59
CA THR A 162 -26.68 -14.90 -8.54
C THR A 162 -26.87 -14.03 -7.30
N PRO A 163 -27.74 -13.02 -7.38
CA PRO A 163 -28.09 -12.20 -6.23
C PRO A 163 -28.84 -13.04 -5.18
N ALA A 164 -28.86 -12.54 -3.95
CA ALA A 164 -29.62 -13.12 -2.86
C ALA A 164 -31.11 -13.00 -3.20
N GLN A 165 -31.87 -14.02 -2.84
CA GLN A 165 -33.32 -13.99 -2.96
C GLN A 165 -33.88 -12.91 -2.01
N ASN A 166 -34.87 -12.16 -2.47
CA ASN A 166 -35.41 -10.99 -1.76
C ASN A 166 -35.76 -11.31 -0.29
N PRO A 167 -35.27 -10.50 0.69
CA PRO A 167 -34.45 -9.28 0.54
C PRO A 167 -32.99 -9.56 0.15
N ARG A 168 -32.39 -8.65 -0.63
CA ARG A 168 -30.96 -8.72 -0.97
C ARG A 168 -30.10 -8.45 0.26
N GLU A 169 -29.72 -9.52 0.95
CA GLU A 169 -28.91 -9.45 2.18
C GLU A 169 -27.47 -9.91 1.92
N CYS A 170 -26.52 -9.27 2.63
CA CYS A 170 -25.13 -9.71 2.64
C CYS A 170 -25.03 -11.10 3.28
N ARG A 171 -24.50 -12.07 2.53
CA ARG A 171 -24.35 -13.44 3.01
C ARG A 171 -23.09 -13.60 3.85
N ILE A 172 -23.17 -14.46 4.85
CA ILE A 172 -22.04 -14.80 5.73
C ILE A 172 -21.47 -16.21 5.47
N GLY A 173 -22.25 -17.11 4.88
CA GLY A 173 -21.83 -18.44 4.46
C GLY A 173 -21.61 -18.52 2.95
N CYS A 174 -20.72 -19.40 2.51
CA CYS A 174 -20.57 -19.69 1.09
C CYS A 174 -21.84 -20.39 0.56
N THR A 175 -22.39 -19.86 -0.53
CA THR A 175 -23.57 -20.39 -1.22
C THR A 175 -23.28 -20.85 -2.65
N GLY A 176 -22.04 -20.71 -3.10
CA GLY A 176 -21.57 -21.17 -4.39
C GLY A 176 -21.14 -22.64 -4.38
N THR A 177 -20.04 -22.93 -5.07
CA THR A 177 -19.51 -24.29 -5.28
C THR A 177 -18.55 -24.76 -4.19
N ILE A 178 -18.10 -23.88 -3.30
CA ILE A 178 -17.23 -24.24 -2.17
C ILE A 178 -17.94 -24.06 -0.83
N SER A 179 -17.54 -24.86 0.16
CA SER A 179 -18.03 -24.79 1.53
C SER A 179 -17.22 -23.81 2.38
N GLY A 180 -17.77 -23.43 3.54
CA GLY A 180 -17.12 -22.56 4.52
C GLY A 180 -17.82 -21.22 4.68
N THR A 181 -17.12 -20.26 5.27
CA THR A 181 -17.64 -18.91 5.47
C THR A 181 -17.15 -17.95 4.39
N VAL A 182 -17.89 -16.86 4.21
CA VAL A 182 -17.45 -15.74 3.36
C VAL A 182 -16.15 -15.15 3.89
N ALA A 183 -15.97 -15.09 5.21
CA ALA A 183 -14.75 -14.57 5.84
C ALA A 183 -13.50 -15.38 5.43
N ASP A 184 -13.59 -16.72 5.45
CA ASP A 184 -12.48 -17.61 5.08
C ASP A 184 -12.11 -17.52 3.59
N ASN A 185 -13.04 -17.04 2.76
CA ASN A 185 -12.89 -16.87 1.33
C ASN A 185 -12.84 -15.39 0.91
N THR A 186 -12.55 -14.50 1.87
CA THR A 186 -12.31 -13.08 1.64
C THR A 186 -10.80 -12.80 1.62
N TYR A 187 -10.33 -12.14 0.56
CA TYR A 187 -8.91 -11.88 0.35
C TYR A 187 -8.61 -10.38 0.20
N GLY A 188 -7.34 -10.01 0.36
CA GLY A 188 -6.88 -8.67 0.02
C GLY A 188 -7.21 -7.56 1.03
N ARG A 189 -7.69 -7.88 2.24
CA ARG A 189 -8.02 -6.87 3.26
C ARG A 189 -6.84 -6.00 3.70
N ASN A 190 -5.61 -6.48 3.46
CA ASN A 190 -4.36 -5.75 3.69
C ASN A 190 -3.87 -4.98 2.44
N LEU A 191 -4.70 -4.87 1.40
CA LEU A 191 -4.39 -4.09 0.21
C LEU A 191 -5.03 -2.71 0.30
N TRP A 192 -4.29 -1.75 -0.19
CA TRP A 192 -4.61 -0.33 -0.18
C TRP A 192 -4.69 0.14 -1.61
N GLN A 193 -5.79 0.77 -2.00
CA GLN A 193 -5.95 1.27 -3.35
C GLN A 193 -5.65 2.75 -3.40
N SER A 194 -5.01 3.17 -4.48
CA SER A 194 -4.93 4.59 -4.85
C SER A 194 -5.48 4.81 -6.25
N TYR A 195 -6.12 5.95 -6.42
CA TYR A 195 -6.56 6.49 -7.69
C TYR A 195 -5.75 7.75 -7.97
N GLY A 196 -5.28 7.89 -9.22
CA GLY A 196 -4.55 9.07 -9.64
C GLY A 196 -4.91 9.54 -11.04
N GLY A 197 -4.48 10.77 -11.34
CA GLY A 197 -4.70 11.43 -12.63
C GLY A 197 -3.62 11.13 -13.66
N THR A 198 -3.27 12.12 -14.46
CA THR A 198 -2.33 11.96 -15.59
C THR A 198 -0.94 11.51 -15.16
N ILE A 199 -0.48 10.38 -15.70
CA ILE A 199 0.89 9.86 -15.55
C ILE A 199 1.49 9.47 -16.90
N GLY A 200 2.79 9.71 -17.04
CA GLY A 200 3.57 9.35 -18.24
C GLY A 200 4.25 7.98 -18.13
N ARG A 201 4.91 7.58 -19.21
CA ARG A 201 5.67 6.33 -19.37
C ARG A 201 6.48 5.93 -18.13
N ASP A 202 7.36 6.80 -17.66
CA ASP A 202 8.30 6.48 -16.56
C ASP A 202 7.57 6.26 -15.24
N ALA A 203 6.54 7.07 -14.98
CA ALA A 203 5.70 6.96 -13.79
C ALA A 203 4.89 5.65 -13.77
N ILE A 204 4.47 5.15 -14.95
CA ILE A 204 3.82 3.84 -15.10
C ILE A 204 4.81 2.72 -14.78
N LYS A 205 6.02 2.74 -15.35
CA LYS A 205 7.07 1.74 -15.06
C LYS A 205 7.41 1.69 -13.57
N ALA A 206 7.58 2.86 -12.95
CA ALA A 206 7.87 2.99 -11.52
C ALA A 206 6.77 2.33 -10.67
N ARG A 207 5.50 2.61 -10.97
CA ARG A 207 4.36 2.03 -10.26
C ARG A 207 4.24 0.53 -10.48
N ILE A 208 4.47 0.04 -11.70
CA ILE A 208 4.41 -1.40 -11.95
C ILE A 208 5.52 -2.13 -11.19
N ALA A 209 6.74 -1.59 -11.20
CA ALA A 209 7.88 -2.15 -10.48
C ALA A 209 7.66 -2.18 -8.94
N ASN A 210 6.99 -1.17 -8.38
CA ASN A 210 6.79 -1.04 -6.93
C ASN A 210 5.47 -1.66 -6.41
N PHE A 211 4.41 -1.62 -7.21
CA PHE A 211 3.03 -1.92 -6.77
C PHE A 211 2.33 -2.99 -7.60
N GLY A 212 2.95 -3.45 -8.70
CA GLY A 212 2.38 -4.51 -9.51
C GLY A 212 1.37 -3.99 -10.53
N PRO A 213 0.20 -4.62 -10.72
CA PRO A 213 -0.67 -4.25 -11.83
C PRO A 213 -1.20 -2.82 -11.71
N LEU A 214 -1.34 -2.15 -12.86
CA LEU A 214 -1.91 -0.81 -12.95
C LEU A 214 -3.08 -0.83 -13.93
N LEU A 215 -4.26 -0.40 -13.48
CA LEU A 215 -5.41 -0.24 -14.38
C LEU A 215 -5.42 1.16 -14.97
N ASP A 216 -5.38 1.27 -16.29
CA ASP A 216 -5.73 2.51 -17.02
C ASP A 216 -7.25 2.58 -17.15
N GLY A 217 -7.86 3.47 -16.38
CA GLY A 217 -9.32 3.64 -16.36
C GLY A 217 -9.88 4.21 -17.66
N SER A 218 -9.08 4.94 -18.45
CA SER A 218 -9.52 5.49 -19.73
C SER A 218 -9.53 4.45 -20.84
N ARG A 219 -8.48 3.62 -20.92
CA ARG A 219 -8.40 2.53 -21.92
C ARG A 219 -9.10 1.25 -21.47
N LYS A 220 -9.45 1.15 -20.18
CA LYS A 220 -9.99 -0.06 -19.51
C LYS A 220 -9.04 -1.24 -19.71
N ALA A 221 -7.75 -0.95 -19.55
CA ALA A 221 -6.66 -1.87 -19.83
C ALA A 221 -5.77 -2.01 -18.60
N LEU A 222 -5.48 -3.25 -18.22
CA LEU A 222 -4.63 -3.58 -17.09
C LEU A 222 -3.19 -3.76 -17.57
N PHE A 223 -2.30 -2.88 -17.16
CA PHE A 223 -0.87 -2.97 -17.40
C PHE A 223 -0.25 -3.92 -16.38
N TYR A 224 0.53 -4.89 -16.87
CA TYR A 224 1.17 -5.91 -16.02
C TYR A 224 2.67 -6.11 -16.31
N GLY A 225 3.27 -5.17 -17.05
CA GLY A 225 4.67 -5.22 -17.42
C GLY A 225 4.99 -4.47 -18.70
N TRP A 226 6.19 -4.70 -19.24
CA TRP A 226 6.63 -4.24 -20.55
C TRP A 226 7.58 -5.28 -21.17
N SER A 227 7.50 -5.45 -22.48
CA SER A 227 8.39 -6.35 -23.23
C SER A 227 9.67 -5.65 -23.69
N GLU A 228 9.57 -4.35 -23.96
CA GLU A 228 10.66 -3.57 -24.55
C GLU A 228 10.69 -2.17 -23.94
N ASN A 229 11.91 -1.67 -23.71
CA ASN A 229 12.17 -0.34 -23.23
C ASN A 229 13.39 0.25 -23.97
N ASP A 230 13.16 1.30 -24.74
CA ASP A 230 14.21 2.07 -25.41
C ASP A 230 14.26 3.46 -24.78
N ASP A 231 15.18 3.63 -23.82
CA ASP A 231 15.34 4.92 -23.14
C ASP A 231 15.98 6.00 -24.00
N ALA A 232 16.72 5.61 -25.05
CA ALA A 232 17.30 6.55 -26.00
C ALA A 232 16.21 7.18 -26.87
N GLN A 233 15.22 6.38 -27.32
CA GLN A 233 14.06 6.87 -28.07
C GLN A 233 12.92 7.37 -27.17
N GLY A 234 12.98 7.07 -25.88
CA GLY A 234 11.94 7.44 -24.93
C GLY A 234 10.67 6.60 -25.05
N THR A 235 10.75 5.38 -25.60
CA THR A 235 9.60 4.50 -25.84
C THR A 235 9.60 3.29 -24.92
N THR A 236 8.41 2.80 -24.56
CA THR A 236 8.22 1.55 -23.82
C THR A 236 6.99 0.84 -24.36
N THR A 237 7.12 -0.44 -24.69
CA THR A 237 6.00 -1.30 -25.11
C THR A 237 5.46 -2.03 -23.90
N PHE A 238 4.38 -1.50 -23.33
CA PHE A 238 3.70 -2.08 -22.19
C PHE A 238 2.87 -3.28 -22.60
N LEU A 239 2.78 -4.24 -21.69
CA LEU A 239 1.95 -5.43 -21.80
C LEU A 239 0.64 -5.17 -21.07
N THR A 240 -0.47 -5.43 -21.75
CA THR A 240 -1.80 -5.15 -21.22
C THR A 240 -2.73 -6.35 -21.30
N LEU A 241 -3.65 -6.45 -20.35
CA LEU A 241 -4.84 -7.29 -20.44
C LEU A 241 -6.08 -6.40 -20.57
N LYS A 242 -7.00 -6.76 -21.46
CA LYS A 242 -8.27 -6.06 -21.64
C LYS A 242 -9.35 -7.03 -22.06
N ARG A 243 -10.62 -6.69 -21.81
CA ARG A 243 -11.74 -7.46 -22.36
C ARG A 243 -12.22 -6.92 -23.70
N GLU A 244 -12.36 -7.84 -24.64
CA GLU A 244 -12.98 -7.62 -25.94
C GLU A 244 -14.12 -8.63 -26.10
N SER A 245 -15.36 -8.11 -26.20
CA SER A 245 -16.56 -8.95 -26.30
C SER A 245 -16.69 -10.00 -25.18
N GLY A 246 -16.26 -9.66 -23.96
CA GLY A 246 -16.29 -10.55 -22.78
C GLY A 246 -15.06 -11.45 -22.64
N THR A 247 -14.24 -11.60 -23.67
CA THR A 247 -13.02 -12.41 -23.61
C THR A 247 -11.84 -11.58 -23.13
N LEU A 248 -11.07 -12.09 -22.17
CA LEU A 248 -9.82 -11.48 -21.75
C LEU A 248 -8.74 -11.72 -22.81
N VAL A 249 -8.18 -10.65 -23.36
CA VAL A 249 -7.15 -10.70 -24.41
C VAL A 249 -5.86 -10.02 -23.94
N GLU A 250 -4.73 -10.56 -24.38
CA GLU A 250 -3.43 -9.91 -24.28
C GLU A 250 -3.29 -8.87 -25.39
N GLY A 251 -2.70 -7.73 -25.04
CA GLY A 251 -2.38 -6.67 -25.98
C GLY A 251 -1.10 -5.95 -25.57
N THR A 252 -0.70 -5.00 -26.41
CA THR A 252 0.42 -4.11 -26.11
C THR A 252 0.04 -2.66 -26.35
N VAL A 253 0.67 -1.77 -25.57
CA VAL A 253 0.54 -0.32 -25.74
C VAL A 253 1.94 0.28 -25.70
N THR A 254 2.38 0.86 -26.81
CA THR A 254 3.65 1.58 -26.86
C THR A 254 3.43 3.04 -26.50
N LEU A 255 4.12 3.52 -25.47
CA LEU A 255 4.06 4.92 -25.03
C LEU A 255 5.42 5.59 -25.24
N ASN A 256 5.40 6.79 -25.79
CA ASN A 256 6.57 7.64 -25.95
C ASN A 256 6.53 8.80 -24.94
N LYS A 257 7.59 8.95 -24.13
CA LYS A 257 7.70 10.02 -23.13
C LYS A 257 7.70 11.44 -23.75
N ASN A 258 8.02 11.54 -25.03
CA ASN A 258 8.09 12.79 -25.77
C ASN A 258 6.77 13.13 -26.49
N VAL A 259 5.73 12.31 -26.36
CA VAL A 259 4.41 12.52 -26.98
C VAL A 259 3.39 12.82 -25.89
N GLU A 260 2.87 14.04 -25.88
CA GLU A 260 1.93 14.53 -24.85
C GLU A 260 0.64 13.69 -24.77
N GLY A 261 0.20 13.10 -25.90
CA GLY A 261 -0.99 12.27 -25.99
C GLY A 261 -0.86 10.86 -25.39
N ASP A 262 0.36 10.40 -25.11
CA ASP A 262 0.63 9.02 -24.69
C ASP A 262 0.45 8.80 -23.17
N ALA A 263 0.05 9.82 -22.43
CA ALA A 263 -0.19 9.67 -20.99
C ALA A 263 -1.43 8.81 -20.68
N VAL A 264 -1.38 8.14 -19.52
CA VAL A 264 -2.57 7.54 -18.88
C VAL A 264 -3.23 8.64 -18.05
N ARG A 265 -4.50 8.93 -18.31
CA ARG A 265 -5.21 10.06 -17.67
C ARG A 265 -5.81 9.72 -16.31
N GLN A 266 -6.11 8.45 -16.10
CA GLN A 266 -6.74 7.94 -14.89
C GLN A 266 -6.15 6.56 -14.62
N TYR A 267 -5.64 6.34 -13.43
CA TYR A 267 -5.07 5.05 -13.07
C TYR A 267 -5.47 4.59 -11.68
N TYR A 268 -5.45 3.26 -11.50
CA TYR A 268 -5.59 2.60 -10.22
C TYR A 268 -4.37 1.71 -9.98
N VAL A 269 -3.86 1.75 -8.75
CA VAL A 269 -2.80 0.87 -8.26
C VAL A 269 -3.18 0.37 -6.87
N ALA A 270 -2.64 -0.78 -6.50
CA ALA A 270 -2.83 -1.34 -5.18
C ALA A 270 -1.49 -1.61 -4.50
N TYR A 271 -1.44 -1.43 -3.20
CA TYR A 271 -0.27 -1.67 -2.38
C TYR A 271 -0.63 -2.61 -1.23
N GLN A 272 0.16 -3.65 -1.01
CA GLN A 272 0.01 -4.48 0.18
C GLN A 272 0.76 -3.84 1.34
N SER A 273 0.01 -3.38 2.36
CA SER A 273 0.66 -2.83 3.55
C SER A 273 1.44 -3.92 4.26
N ILE A 274 2.63 -3.56 4.74
CA ILE A 274 3.43 -4.40 5.63
C ILE A 274 2.69 -4.58 6.96
N ASP A 275 2.63 -5.81 7.46
CA ASP A 275 2.26 -6.05 8.85
C ASP A 275 3.43 -5.58 9.73
N CYS A 276 3.24 -4.44 10.40
CA CYS A 276 4.27 -3.84 11.26
C CYS A 276 4.65 -4.68 12.48
N THR A 277 3.97 -5.81 12.73
CA THR A 277 4.28 -6.72 13.82
C THR A 277 5.10 -7.94 13.37
N THR A 278 5.00 -8.37 12.12
CA THR A 278 5.66 -9.60 11.63
C THR A 278 6.58 -9.39 10.43
N ASP A 279 6.32 -8.37 9.61
CA ASP A 279 6.90 -8.27 8.26
C ASP A 279 7.84 -7.06 8.10
N VAL A 280 8.16 -6.39 9.21
CA VAL A 280 9.10 -5.25 9.24
C VAL A 280 10.48 -5.71 8.80
N LYS A 281 11.07 -5.03 7.83
CA LYS A 281 12.46 -5.21 7.38
C LYS A 281 13.31 -4.02 7.82
N ALA A 282 14.63 -4.19 7.79
CA ALA A 282 15.57 -3.11 8.13
C ALA A 282 15.41 -1.85 7.24
N THR A 283 14.82 -2.00 6.06
CA THR A 283 14.54 -0.91 5.10
C THR A 283 13.10 -0.39 5.19
N THR A 284 12.23 -0.97 6.03
CA THR A 284 10.82 -0.53 6.13
C THR A 284 10.76 0.91 6.64
N PRO A 285 10.18 1.86 5.88
CA PRO A 285 10.08 3.25 6.27
C PRO A 285 9.30 3.46 7.58
N ALA A 286 9.63 4.52 8.34
CA ALA A 286 8.98 4.81 9.61
C ALA A 286 7.55 5.37 9.45
N ASP A 287 7.23 5.94 8.29
CA ASP A 287 5.90 6.41 7.91
C ASP A 287 4.96 5.27 7.50
N GLU A 288 5.50 4.15 7.02
CA GLU A 288 4.72 2.94 6.78
C GLU A 288 4.47 2.15 8.07
N CYS A 289 5.51 1.95 8.88
CA CYS A 289 5.42 1.31 10.18
C CYS A 289 6.09 2.20 11.24
N PRO A 290 5.32 2.84 12.15
CA PRO A 290 5.90 3.66 13.21
C PRO A 290 6.98 2.90 13.98
N CYS A 291 8.07 3.58 14.30
CA CYS A 291 9.12 3.01 15.13
C CYS A 291 8.53 2.73 16.53
N PRO A 292 8.74 1.52 17.09
CA PRO A 292 8.32 1.24 18.46
C PRO A 292 9.05 2.17 19.44
N ASP A 293 8.42 2.48 20.57
CA ASP A 293 9.11 3.18 21.66
C ASP A 293 10.31 2.36 22.16
N GLU A 294 11.43 3.00 22.49
CA GLU A 294 12.67 2.33 22.95
C GLU A 294 12.45 1.37 24.12
N THR A 295 11.49 1.70 25.00
CA THR A 295 11.14 0.90 26.17
C THR A 295 10.22 -0.28 25.85
N ALA A 296 9.59 -0.30 24.67
CA ALA A 296 8.68 -1.36 24.28
C ALA A 296 9.45 -2.64 23.92
N ALA A 297 8.86 -3.80 24.24
CA ALA A 297 9.45 -5.09 23.89
C ALA A 297 9.68 -5.24 22.37
N ALA A 298 8.78 -4.66 21.56
CA ALA A 298 8.85 -4.67 20.11
C ALA A 298 10.11 -3.96 19.55
N TYR A 299 10.65 -2.95 20.25
CA TYR A 299 11.86 -2.24 19.82
C TYR A 299 13.08 -3.16 19.75
N LYS A 300 13.21 -4.10 20.69
CA LYS A 300 14.36 -5.03 20.73
C LYS A 300 14.36 -6.03 19.58
N THR A 301 13.19 -6.32 19.03
CA THR A 301 13.01 -7.27 17.93
C THR A 301 12.87 -6.58 16.57
N ASP A 302 12.61 -5.26 16.53
CA ASP A 302 12.50 -4.50 15.30
C ASP A 302 13.87 -4.44 14.59
N PRO A 303 14.01 -4.95 13.35
CA PRO A 303 15.28 -4.95 12.64
C PRO A 303 15.81 -3.54 12.33
N ARG A 304 14.97 -2.50 12.37
CA ARG A 304 15.33 -1.09 12.14
C ARG A 304 15.87 -0.40 13.38
N ALA A 305 15.69 -0.98 14.56
CA ALA A 305 16.23 -0.47 15.83
C ALA A 305 17.70 -0.92 16.06
N LYS A 306 18.30 -1.63 15.11
CA LYS A 306 19.74 -1.96 15.14
C LYS A 306 20.57 -0.73 14.82
N LYS A 307 21.79 -0.63 15.36
CA LYS A 307 22.69 0.52 15.16
C LYS A 307 22.80 0.91 13.68
N GLY A 308 22.48 2.18 13.38
CA GLY A 308 22.45 2.73 12.02
C GLY A 308 21.14 2.54 11.25
N GLY A 309 20.15 1.88 11.83
CA GLY A 309 18.80 1.75 11.27
C GLY A 309 17.92 2.97 11.54
N ILE A 310 16.83 3.09 10.78
CA ILE A 310 15.90 4.24 10.82
C ILE A 310 15.27 4.46 12.19
N CYS A 311 15.06 3.39 12.96
CA CYS A 311 14.46 3.47 14.30
C CYS A 311 15.51 3.44 15.41
N TYR A 312 16.81 3.47 15.09
CA TYR A 312 17.85 3.42 16.11
C TYR A 312 17.96 4.73 16.86
N VAL A 313 17.77 4.65 18.18
CA VAL A 313 18.15 5.69 19.11
C VAL A 313 19.43 5.27 19.84
N GLU A 314 20.40 6.17 19.85
CA GLU A 314 21.66 5.96 20.58
C GLU A 314 21.35 5.91 22.07
N PRO A 315 21.82 4.88 22.82
CA PRO A 315 21.58 4.80 24.25
C PRO A 315 22.09 6.08 24.91
N THR A 316 21.21 6.83 25.56
CA THR A 316 21.65 7.90 26.45
C THR A 316 22.58 7.26 27.49
N PRO A 317 23.82 7.74 27.64
CA PRO A 317 24.73 7.18 28.63
C PRO A 317 24.03 7.22 29.98
N ASP A 318 24.04 6.07 30.67
CA ASP A 318 23.49 5.98 32.03
C ASP A 318 23.97 7.21 32.80
N PRO A 319 23.08 7.99 33.44
CA PRO A 319 23.53 9.03 34.36
C PRO A 319 24.52 8.34 35.29
N PRO A 320 25.72 8.90 35.47
CA PRO A 320 26.82 8.22 36.14
C PRO A 320 26.26 7.59 37.39
N LYS A 321 26.29 6.25 37.47
CA LYS A 321 25.84 5.52 38.66
C LYS A 321 26.49 6.25 39.81
N VAL A 322 25.67 6.90 40.64
CA VAL A 322 26.16 7.43 41.91
C VAL A 322 26.59 6.19 42.64
N VAL A 323 27.89 5.88 42.55
CA VAL A 323 28.53 4.93 43.43
C VAL A 323 28.39 5.62 44.76
N VAL A 324 27.33 5.27 45.50
CA VAL A 324 27.26 5.53 46.93
C VAL A 324 28.37 4.66 47.51
N THR A 325 29.61 5.16 47.40
CA THR A 325 30.70 4.64 48.18
C THR A 325 30.25 4.81 49.62
N ALA A 326 30.25 3.71 50.36
CA ALA A 326 29.97 3.67 51.80
C ALA A 326 31.07 4.40 52.63
N SER A 327 31.59 5.52 52.12
CA SER A 327 32.52 6.42 52.80
C SER A 327 31.80 7.55 53.56
N GLY A 328 30.50 7.76 53.30
CA GLY A 328 29.66 8.73 54.02
C GLY A 328 29.11 8.22 55.35
N SER A 329 28.96 6.90 55.53
CA SER A 329 28.39 6.31 56.76
C SER A 329 29.40 6.11 57.88
N THR A 330 30.70 6.03 57.57
CA THR A 330 31.76 5.89 58.59
C THR A 330 32.16 7.23 59.22
N ARG A 331 32.11 8.35 58.49
CA ARG A 331 32.41 9.68 59.08
C ARG A 331 31.35 10.15 60.08
N ALA A 332 30.08 9.79 59.87
CA ALA A 332 28.99 10.09 60.81
C ALA A 332 29.01 9.20 62.07
N ALA A 333 29.42 7.92 61.94
CA ALA A 333 29.51 7.02 63.09
C ALA A 333 30.59 7.45 64.11
N TRP A 334 31.74 7.96 63.65
CA TRP A 334 32.81 8.43 64.54
C TRP A 334 32.51 9.78 65.22
N THR A 335 31.73 10.66 64.60
CA THR A 335 31.32 11.93 65.24
C THR A 335 30.30 11.71 66.35
N VAL A 336 29.37 10.76 66.20
CA VAL A 336 28.39 10.43 67.24
C VAL A 336 29.05 9.77 68.46
N ILE A 337 30.01 8.86 68.25
CA ILE A 337 30.73 8.20 69.35
C ILE A 337 31.56 9.22 70.15
N ALA A 338 32.25 10.16 69.50
CA ALA A 338 32.98 11.20 70.21
C ALA A 338 32.07 12.15 71.01
N THR A 339 30.88 12.47 70.48
CA THR A 339 29.97 13.43 71.13
C THR A 339 29.18 12.80 72.29
N VAL A 340 28.86 11.50 72.23
CA VAL A 340 28.08 10.82 73.28
C VAL A 340 28.97 10.27 74.42
N LEU A 341 30.22 9.89 74.14
CA LEU A 341 31.11 9.34 75.19
C LEU A 341 32.00 10.38 75.87
N LEU A 342 32.35 11.51 75.23
CA LEU A 342 33.24 12.51 75.86
C LEU A 342 32.51 13.65 76.57
N LEU A 343 31.25 13.97 76.23
CA LEU A 343 30.50 15.02 76.93
C LEU A 343 30.03 14.66 78.37
N PRO A 344 29.72 13.40 78.71
CA PRO A 344 29.40 13.06 80.10
C PRO A 344 30.64 13.04 81.02
N LEU A 345 31.84 12.81 80.48
CA LEU A 345 33.08 12.75 81.26
C LEU A 345 33.67 14.12 81.60
N LEU A 346 33.31 15.17 80.86
CA LEU A 346 33.73 16.55 81.13
C LEU A 346 32.69 17.37 81.93
N SER A 347 31.57 16.75 82.34
CA SER A 347 30.56 17.36 83.23
C SER A 347 30.59 16.80 84.66
N MET A 348 31.58 15.96 84.97
CA MET A 348 31.90 15.52 86.33
C MET A 348 33.40 15.70 86.59
N TRP A 349 33.88 16.96 86.61
CA TRP A 349 34.91 17.51 87.52
C TRP A 349 35.34 18.92 87.11
#